data_AF-A0A6A6C2G7-F1
#
_entry.id   AF-A0A6A6C2G7-F1
#
_cell.length_a   1.000
_cell.length_b   1.000
_cell.length_c   1.000
_cell.angle_alpha   90.00
_cell.angle_beta   90.00
_cell.angle_gamma   90.00
#
_symmetry.space_group_name_H-M   'P 1'
#
loop_
_entity.id
_entity.type
_entity.pdbx_description
1 polymer ?
#
loop_
_entity_poly.entity_id
_entity_poly.type
_entity_poly.pdbx_seq_one_letter_code
_entity_poly.pdbx_strand_id
1 'polypeptide(L)'
;MPSQRLRTLRTLLHLTTKNSDAFLLHLTRLLSTTTGLDATLCTLQYTLTFVHSQLVRLLTNKYEKLAISIASKASETMLPGEALVATIEAPHVTLTEWCAGVKALGETTDDVRTFLRLWGLANIYTWARETYLYPKRDPAIKFLVWARIFASVGFQFYENGAYLIKKGVLRGQRWADREPRWWVWSSRFWMAEVVLEMLKLLRVRQLKYNEEFGAEKVDEDDKGVKVQSKELEQRWWKDLYANGGWFAPSLHYSFHNEEHSPVTEAWLGLSGVIPGAIALREAWRATA
;
A
#
# COMPACT_ATOMS: atom_id res chain seq x y z
N MET A 1 -44.53 0.11 -31.26
CA MET A 1 -43.13 0.41 -30.83
C MET A 1 -42.86 0.49 -29.30
N PRO A 2 -43.81 0.67 -28.36
CA PRO A 2 -43.48 0.74 -26.92
C PRO A 2 -43.16 -0.63 -26.25
N SER A 3 -43.63 -1.74 -26.82
CA SER A 3 -43.43 -3.09 -26.26
C SER A 3 -42.00 -3.63 -26.36
N GLN A 4 -41.25 -3.25 -27.40
CA GLN A 4 -39.84 -3.64 -27.55
C GLN A 4 -38.95 -2.92 -26.54
N ARG A 5 -39.14 -1.61 -26.33
CA ARG A 5 -38.36 -0.81 -25.37
C ARG A 5 -38.53 -1.32 -23.92
N LEU A 6 -39.74 -1.70 -23.53
CA LEU A 6 -40.02 -2.29 -22.21
C LEU A 6 -39.34 -3.65 -22.02
N ARG A 7 -39.25 -4.48 -23.06
CA ARG A 7 -38.51 -5.76 -23.01
C ARG A 7 -37.01 -5.50 -22.86
N THR A 8 -36.43 -4.60 -23.65
CA THR A 8 -35.00 -4.27 -23.55
C THR A 8 -34.64 -3.73 -22.17
N LEU A 9 -35.48 -2.85 -21.61
CA LEU A 9 -35.25 -2.27 -20.28
C LEU A 9 -35.33 -3.34 -19.18
N ARG A 10 -36.29 -4.27 -19.26
CA ARG A 10 -36.35 -5.43 -18.36
C ARG A 10 -35.12 -6.33 -18.48
N THR A 11 -34.66 -6.62 -19.70
CA THR A 11 -33.47 -7.44 -19.91
C THR A 11 -32.21 -6.76 -19.36
N LEU A 12 -32.04 -5.45 -19.60
CA LEU A 12 -30.93 -4.67 -19.04
C LEU A 12 -30.98 -4.62 -17.52
N LEU A 13 -32.16 -4.43 -16.94
CA LEU A 13 -32.34 -4.41 -15.49
C LEU A 13 -32.04 -5.78 -14.89
N HIS A 14 -32.57 -6.87 -15.45
CA HIS A 14 -32.23 -8.24 -15.01
C HIS A 14 -30.75 -8.58 -15.15
N LEU A 15 -30.10 -8.20 -16.26
CA LEU A 15 -28.66 -8.39 -16.44
C LEU A 15 -27.86 -7.58 -15.43
N THR A 16 -28.25 -6.33 -15.18
CA THR A 16 -27.62 -5.46 -14.19
C THR A 16 -27.79 -6.03 -12.79
N THR A 17 -28.98 -6.50 -12.42
CA THR A 17 -29.25 -7.10 -11.11
C THR A 17 -28.50 -8.41 -10.94
N LYS A 18 -28.48 -9.30 -11.93
CA LYS A 18 -27.76 -10.58 -11.87
C LYS A 18 -26.24 -10.38 -11.77
N ASN A 19 -25.70 -9.43 -12.54
CA ASN A 19 -24.28 -9.11 -12.49
C ASN A 19 -23.91 -8.44 -11.15
N SER A 20 -24.79 -7.59 -10.61
CA SER A 20 -24.60 -6.97 -9.29
C SER A 20 -24.64 -8.01 -8.17
N ASP A 21 -25.60 -8.93 -8.20
CA ASP A 21 -25.71 -10.00 -7.20
C ASP A 21 -24.48 -10.92 -7.20
N ALA A 22 -24.07 -11.40 -8.38
CA ALA A 22 -22.86 -12.21 -8.52
C ALA A 22 -21.60 -11.46 -8.04
N PHE A 23 -21.50 -10.16 -8.34
CA PHE A 23 -20.41 -9.31 -7.85
C PHE A 23 -20.44 -9.16 -6.34
N LEU A 24 -21.59 -8.87 -5.73
CA LEU A 24 -21.73 -8.69 -4.28
C LEU A 24 -21.44 -9.99 -3.52
N LEU A 25 -21.89 -11.14 -4.04
CA LEU A 25 -21.55 -12.45 -3.48
C LEU A 25 -20.05 -12.72 -3.54
N HIS A 26 -19.40 -12.38 -4.65
CA HIS A 26 -17.96 -12.53 -4.76
C HIS A 26 -17.21 -11.55 -3.84
N LEU A 27 -17.63 -10.28 -3.79
CA LEU A 27 -17.07 -9.29 -2.87
C LEU A 27 -17.21 -9.74 -1.40
N THR A 28 -18.34 -10.34 -1.04
CA THR A 28 -18.55 -10.88 0.31
C THR A 28 -17.60 -12.02 0.61
N ARG A 29 -17.40 -12.95 -0.33
CA ARG A 29 -16.41 -14.04 -0.20
C ARG A 29 -14.99 -13.50 -0.06
N LEU A 30 -14.62 -12.51 -0.87
CA LEU A 30 -13.33 -11.82 -0.79
C LEU A 30 -13.10 -11.22 0.61
N LEU A 31 -14.03 -10.38 1.06
CA LEU A 31 -13.90 -9.64 2.33
C LEU A 31 -14.01 -10.54 3.56
N SER A 32 -14.59 -11.74 3.42
CA SER A 32 -14.62 -12.75 4.50
C SER A 32 -13.26 -13.42 4.73
N THR A 33 -12.32 -13.27 3.80
CA THR A 33 -10.95 -13.77 3.99
C THR A 33 -10.05 -12.67 4.54
N THR A 34 -9.12 -13.02 5.43
CA THR A 34 -8.14 -12.06 5.97
C THR A 34 -7.26 -11.46 4.87
N THR A 35 -6.82 -12.28 3.91
CA THR A 35 -6.03 -11.85 2.74
C THR A 35 -6.80 -10.90 1.84
N GLY A 36 -8.06 -11.22 1.52
CA GLY A 36 -8.90 -10.36 0.66
C GLY A 36 -9.26 -9.05 1.33
N LEU A 37 -9.52 -9.06 2.64
CA LEU A 37 -9.74 -7.85 3.43
C LEU A 37 -8.50 -6.95 3.44
N ASP A 38 -7.32 -7.47 3.80
CA ASP A 38 -6.10 -6.64 3.83
C ASP A 38 -5.73 -6.11 2.43
N ALA A 39 -5.84 -6.93 1.38
CA ALA A 39 -5.58 -6.48 0.01
C ALA A 39 -6.54 -5.38 -0.45
N THR A 40 -7.81 -5.47 -0.07
CA THR A 40 -8.82 -4.44 -0.36
C THR A 40 -8.50 -3.14 0.38
N LEU A 41 -8.27 -3.22 1.69
CA LEU A 41 -7.94 -2.05 2.51
C LEU A 41 -6.62 -1.41 2.07
N CYS A 42 -5.62 -2.22 1.70
CA CYS A 42 -4.34 -1.75 1.18
C CYS A 42 -4.52 -0.95 -0.11
N THR A 43 -5.25 -1.52 -1.07
CA THR A 43 -5.52 -0.86 -2.35
C THR A 43 -6.30 0.43 -2.12
N LEU A 44 -7.31 0.40 -1.25
CA LEU A 44 -8.13 1.55 -0.89
C LEU A 44 -7.29 2.65 -0.25
N GLN A 45 -6.48 2.34 0.76
CA GLN A 45 -5.63 3.31 1.45
C GLN A 45 -4.74 4.07 0.47
N TYR A 46 -3.92 3.37 -0.32
CA TYR A 46 -2.99 4.04 -1.22
C TYR A 46 -3.69 4.75 -2.37
N THR A 47 -4.87 4.28 -2.78
CA THR A 47 -5.73 5.02 -3.72
C THR A 47 -6.21 6.32 -3.09
N LEU A 48 -6.65 6.31 -1.84
CA LEU A 48 -7.08 7.50 -1.10
C LEU A 48 -5.92 8.48 -0.90
N THR A 49 -4.72 8.00 -0.56
CA THR A 49 -3.50 8.83 -0.49
C THR A 49 -3.21 9.50 -1.84
N PHE A 50 -3.29 8.74 -2.94
CA PHE A 50 -3.12 9.31 -4.27
C PHE A 50 -4.18 10.37 -4.58
N VAL A 51 -5.47 10.04 -4.38
CA VAL A 51 -6.57 10.97 -4.63
C VAL A 51 -6.43 12.24 -3.78
N HIS A 52 -6.10 12.10 -2.50
CA HIS A 52 -5.84 13.23 -1.60
C HIS A 52 -4.75 14.15 -2.17
N SER A 53 -3.60 13.61 -2.59
CA SER A 53 -2.53 14.40 -3.19
C SER A 53 -2.99 15.19 -4.44
N GLN A 54 -3.87 14.60 -5.26
CA GLN A 54 -4.41 15.28 -6.44
C GLN A 54 -5.39 16.38 -6.06
N LEU A 55 -6.24 16.15 -5.05
CA LEU A 55 -7.19 17.13 -4.54
C LEU A 55 -6.47 18.32 -3.91
N VAL A 56 -5.44 18.07 -3.09
CA VAL A 56 -4.59 19.12 -2.51
C VAL A 56 -3.93 19.94 -3.61
N ARG A 57 -3.36 19.31 -4.64
CA ARG A 57 -2.77 20.03 -5.77
C ARG A 57 -3.79 20.93 -6.48
N LEU A 58 -5.01 20.44 -6.70
CA LEU A 58 -6.07 21.25 -7.30
C LEU A 58 -6.50 22.41 -6.40
N LEU A 59 -6.54 22.18 -5.09
CA LEU A 59 -6.90 23.18 -4.09
C LEU A 59 -5.84 24.30 -4.03
N THR A 60 -4.56 23.92 -3.93
CA THR A 60 -3.42 24.87 -3.94
C THR A 60 -3.43 25.73 -5.20
N ASN A 61 -3.62 25.11 -6.39
CA ASN A 61 -3.70 25.87 -7.65
C ASN A 61 -4.86 26.87 -7.68
N LYS A 62 -5.99 26.57 -7.02
CA LYS A 62 -7.12 27.50 -6.92
C LYS A 62 -6.80 28.65 -5.97
N TYR A 63 -6.18 28.36 -4.83
CA TYR A 63 -5.78 29.39 -3.86
C TYR A 63 -4.70 30.30 -4.41
N GLU A 64 -3.72 29.77 -5.14
CA GLU A 64 -2.69 30.57 -5.80
C GLU A 64 -3.31 31.52 -6.82
N LYS A 65 -4.23 31.04 -7.68
CA LYS A 65 -4.95 31.90 -8.62
C LYS A 65 -5.79 32.98 -7.94
N LEU A 66 -6.43 32.64 -6.82
CA LEU A 66 -7.18 33.60 -6.02
C LEU A 66 -6.25 34.67 -5.42
N ALA A 67 -5.12 34.26 -4.83
CA ALA A 67 -4.14 35.15 -4.25
C ALA A 67 -3.53 36.08 -5.31
N ILE A 68 -3.17 35.56 -6.48
CA ILE A 68 -2.66 36.36 -7.61
C ILE A 68 -3.71 37.37 -8.08
N SER A 69 -4.97 36.96 -8.20
CA SER A 69 -6.08 37.84 -8.62
C SER A 69 -6.35 38.97 -7.61
N ILE A 70 -6.26 38.68 -6.31
CA ILE A 70 -6.37 39.69 -5.26
C ILE A 70 -5.17 40.62 -5.30
N ALA A 71 -3.95 40.08 -5.41
CA ALA A 71 -2.72 40.85 -5.47
C ALA A 71 -2.68 41.78 -6.70
N SER A 72 -3.12 41.31 -7.87
CA SER A 72 -3.15 42.12 -9.09
C SER A 72 -4.14 43.28 -8.98
N LYS A 73 -5.34 43.03 -8.45
CA LYS A 73 -6.35 44.09 -8.24
C LYS A 73 -5.95 45.09 -7.16
N ALA A 74 -5.31 44.62 -6.10
CA ALA A 74 -4.76 45.51 -5.08
C ALA A 74 -3.64 46.38 -5.67
N SER A 75 -2.74 45.81 -6.48
CA SER A 75 -1.67 46.57 -7.13
C SER A 75 -2.18 47.66 -8.07
N GLU A 76 -3.35 47.52 -8.70
CA GLU A 76 -3.96 48.55 -9.55
C GLU A 76 -4.46 49.76 -8.74
N THR A 77 -4.72 49.59 -7.45
CA THR A 77 -5.32 50.61 -6.58
C THR A 77 -4.32 51.23 -5.59
N MET A 78 -3.11 50.67 -5.48
CA MET A 78 -2.08 51.11 -4.54
C MET A 78 -1.11 52.12 -5.14
N LEU A 79 -0.60 53.04 -4.30
CA LEU A 79 0.43 54.00 -4.71
C LEU A 79 1.83 53.35 -4.73
N PRO A 80 2.79 53.88 -5.51
CA PRO A 80 4.15 53.36 -5.54
C PRO A 80 4.80 53.38 -4.15
N GLY A 81 5.19 52.20 -3.64
CA GLY A 81 5.86 52.04 -2.35
C GLY A 81 4.95 51.63 -1.18
N GLU A 82 3.63 51.54 -1.38
CA GLU A 82 2.73 50.96 -0.38
C GLU A 82 2.77 49.42 -0.45
N ALA A 83 2.83 48.75 0.70
CA ALA A 83 2.81 47.30 0.82
C ALA A 83 1.54 46.84 1.52
N LEU A 84 0.76 45.96 0.87
CA LEU A 84 -0.43 45.34 1.44
C LEU A 84 -0.06 43.94 1.94
N VAL A 85 -0.17 43.73 3.25
CA VAL A 85 -0.14 42.40 3.85
C VAL A 85 -1.58 42.02 4.15
N ALA A 86 -2.16 41.18 3.30
CA ALA A 86 -3.50 40.64 3.50
C ALA A 86 -3.42 39.15 3.88
N THR A 87 -3.98 38.80 5.02
CA THR A 87 -4.24 37.40 5.38
C THR A 87 -5.60 37.02 4.80
N ILE A 88 -5.59 36.21 3.76
CA ILE A 88 -6.83 35.69 3.15
C ILE A 88 -7.18 34.41 3.90
N GLU A 89 -8.30 34.42 4.62
CA GLU A 89 -8.87 33.18 5.15
C GLU A 89 -9.19 32.24 3.98
N ALA A 90 -8.73 30.99 4.09
CA ALA A 90 -8.94 30.01 3.05
C ALA A 90 -10.44 29.81 2.83
N PRO A 91 -10.99 30.06 1.63
CA PRO A 91 -12.42 29.91 1.42
C PRO A 91 -12.81 28.44 1.62
N HIS A 92 -13.76 28.23 2.52
CA HIS A 92 -14.39 26.93 2.77
C HIS A 92 -15.23 26.56 1.56
N VAL A 93 -14.65 25.79 0.66
CA VAL A 93 -15.30 25.29 -0.55
C VAL A 93 -15.55 23.80 -0.39
N THR A 94 -16.50 23.24 -1.13
CA THR A 94 -16.72 21.78 -1.12
C THR A 94 -15.43 20.98 -1.32
N LEU A 95 -14.47 21.49 -2.10
CA LEU A 95 -13.17 20.89 -2.31
C LEU A 95 -12.33 20.74 -1.02
N THR A 96 -12.40 21.67 -0.07
CA THR A 96 -11.69 21.55 1.22
C THR A 96 -12.27 20.40 2.03
N GLU A 97 -13.60 20.29 2.05
CA GLU A 97 -14.31 19.18 2.71
C GLU A 97 -13.96 17.82 2.08
N TRP A 98 -13.89 17.76 0.74
CA TRP A 98 -13.45 16.54 0.04
C TRP A 98 -12.00 16.16 0.38
N CYS A 99 -11.09 17.14 0.45
CA CYS A 99 -9.70 16.87 0.85
C CYS A 99 -9.67 16.28 2.26
N ALA A 100 -10.35 16.92 3.21
CA ALA A 100 -10.41 16.48 4.60
C ALA A 100 -11.04 15.08 4.73
N GLY A 101 -12.17 14.84 4.05
CA GLY A 101 -12.87 13.56 4.08
C GLY A 101 -12.06 12.40 3.50
N VAL A 102 -11.41 12.62 2.35
CA VAL A 102 -10.54 11.59 1.73
C VAL A 102 -9.34 11.28 2.62
N LYS A 103 -8.71 12.30 3.21
CA LYS A 103 -7.61 12.11 4.15
C LYS A 103 -8.05 11.32 5.38
N ALA A 104 -9.14 11.72 6.02
CA ALA A 104 -9.66 11.06 7.21
C ALA A 104 -10.03 9.58 6.94
N LEU A 105 -10.63 9.30 5.78
CA LEU A 105 -10.93 7.92 5.38
C LEU A 105 -9.65 7.10 5.14
N GLY A 106 -8.63 7.71 4.53
CA GLY A 106 -7.32 7.08 4.31
C GLY A 106 -6.63 6.73 5.63
N GLU A 107 -6.58 7.69 6.56
CA GLU A 107 -6.01 7.51 7.90
C GLU A 107 -6.78 6.46 8.73
N THR A 108 -8.11 6.45 8.63
CA THR A 108 -8.94 5.42 9.30
C THR A 108 -8.66 4.03 8.73
N THR A 109 -8.50 3.93 7.40
CA THR A 109 -8.17 2.67 6.73
C THR A 109 -6.79 2.17 7.15
N ASP A 110 -5.79 3.06 7.19
CA ASP A 110 -4.44 2.74 7.68
C ASP A 110 -4.45 2.28 9.15
N ASP A 111 -5.24 2.95 9.99
CA ASP A 111 -5.37 2.60 11.41
C ASP A 111 -5.99 1.20 11.60
N VAL A 112 -7.03 0.86 10.84
CA VAL A 112 -7.65 -0.48 10.83
C VAL A 112 -6.64 -1.52 10.36
N ARG A 113 -5.89 -1.25 9.29
CA ARG A 113 -4.88 -2.20 8.80
C ARG A 113 -3.77 -2.41 9.81
N THR A 114 -3.28 -1.35 10.44
CA THR A 114 -2.23 -1.43 11.45
C THR A 114 -2.71 -2.19 12.69
N PHE A 115 -3.97 -2.00 13.09
CA PHE A 115 -4.59 -2.83 14.12
C PHE A 115 -4.58 -4.30 13.72
N LEU A 116 -5.08 -4.65 12.53
CA LEU A 116 -5.13 -6.03 12.00
C LEU A 116 -3.73 -6.67 11.87
N ARG A 117 -2.66 -5.88 11.77
CA ARG A 117 -1.27 -6.38 11.75
C ARG A 117 -0.70 -6.71 13.12
N LEU A 118 -1.37 -6.40 14.23
CA LEU A 118 -0.85 -6.71 15.58
C LEU A 118 -0.48 -8.19 15.77
N TRP A 119 -1.18 -9.09 15.07
CA TRP A 119 -0.93 -10.54 15.05
C TRP A 119 0.21 -10.97 14.13
N GLY A 120 0.89 -10.03 13.46
CA GLY A 120 1.90 -10.30 12.44
C GLY A 120 3.09 -11.13 12.94
N LEU A 121 3.44 -11.02 14.23
CA LEU A 121 4.50 -11.85 14.83
C LEU A 121 4.17 -13.35 14.79
N ALA A 122 2.89 -13.72 14.90
CA ALA A 122 2.47 -15.11 14.78
C ALA A 122 2.69 -15.63 13.34
N ASN A 123 2.36 -14.80 12.34
CA ASN A 123 2.58 -15.12 10.93
C ASN A 123 4.09 -15.20 10.59
N ILE A 124 4.91 -14.34 11.20
CA ILE A 124 6.37 -14.40 11.03
C ILE A 124 6.94 -15.66 11.68
N TYR A 125 6.42 -16.07 12.84
CA TYR A 125 6.82 -17.33 13.49
C TYR A 125 6.49 -18.55 12.62
N THR A 126 5.27 -18.62 12.05
CA THR A 126 4.92 -19.74 11.16
C THR A 126 5.82 -19.76 9.93
N TRP A 127 6.10 -18.59 9.33
CA TRP A 127 7.03 -18.48 8.21
C TRP A 127 8.47 -18.89 8.57
N ALA A 128 8.96 -18.51 9.75
CA ALA A 128 10.28 -18.91 10.25
C ALA A 128 10.36 -20.43 10.48
N ARG A 129 9.31 -21.02 11.06
CA ARG A 129 9.20 -22.46 11.28
C ARG A 129 9.20 -23.22 9.95
N GLU A 130 8.42 -22.78 8.97
CA GLU A 130 8.39 -23.39 7.64
C GLU A 130 9.76 -23.29 6.94
N THR A 131 10.42 -22.14 7.04
CA THR A 131 11.78 -21.95 6.49
C THR A 131 12.80 -22.85 7.15
N TYR A 132 12.65 -23.12 8.45
CA TYR A 132 13.51 -24.06 9.18
C TYR A 132 13.27 -25.52 8.75
N LEU A 133 12.00 -25.93 8.63
CA LEU A 133 11.62 -27.30 8.25
C LEU A 133 11.92 -27.61 6.77
N TYR A 134 11.80 -26.61 5.89
CA TYR A 134 12.00 -26.74 4.45
C TYR A 134 13.06 -25.73 3.96
N PRO A 135 14.34 -25.93 4.34
CA PRO A 135 15.40 -24.99 4.02
C PRO A 135 15.66 -24.93 2.50
N LYS A 136 15.94 -23.73 2.02
CA LYS A 136 16.37 -23.50 0.63
C LYS A 136 17.79 -24.05 0.42
N ARG A 137 18.04 -24.63 -0.77
CA ARG A 137 19.31 -25.29 -1.09
C ARG A 137 20.44 -24.29 -1.39
N ASP A 138 20.14 -23.18 -2.07
CA ASP A 138 21.13 -22.11 -2.30
C ASP A 138 21.43 -21.36 -0.98
N PRO A 139 22.71 -21.29 -0.56
CA PRO A 139 23.08 -20.69 0.70
C PRO A 139 22.84 -19.17 0.74
N ALA A 140 22.94 -18.48 -0.40
CA ALA A 140 22.68 -17.05 -0.47
C ALA A 140 21.19 -16.75 -0.31
N ILE A 141 20.32 -17.50 -0.99
CA ILE A 141 18.87 -17.43 -0.80
C ILE A 141 18.50 -17.76 0.64
N LYS A 142 19.08 -18.82 1.22
CA LYS A 142 18.85 -19.17 2.63
C LYS A 142 19.20 -18.01 3.57
N PHE A 143 20.38 -17.41 3.40
CA PHE A 143 20.78 -16.24 4.18
C PHE A 143 19.81 -15.07 4.00
N LEU A 144 19.45 -14.73 2.77
CA LEU A 144 18.54 -13.63 2.46
C LEU A 144 17.15 -13.83 3.08
N VAL A 145 16.61 -15.05 3.05
CA VAL A 145 15.31 -15.37 3.68
C VAL A 145 15.39 -15.21 5.20
N TRP A 146 16.44 -15.72 5.85
CA TRP A 146 16.60 -15.56 7.30
C TRP A 146 16.83 -14.10 7.72
N ALA A 147 17.63 -13.34 6.95
CA ALA A 147 17.79 -11.91 7.15
C ALA A 147 16.46 -11.17 7.00
N ARG A 148 15.63 -11.58 6.04
CA ARG A 148 14.31 -11.00 5.81
C ARG A 148 13.36 -11.30 6.97
N ILE A 149 13.33 -12.54 7.47
CA ILE A 149 12.58 -12.91 8.69
C ILE A 149 12.99 -12.02 9.87
N PHE A 150 14.30 -11.84 10.10
CA PHE A 150 14.80 -10.99 11.18
C PHE A 150 14.34 -9.54 11.01
N ALA A 151 14.40 -9.01 9.78
CA ALA A 151 13.90 -7.67 9.48
C ALA A 151 12.39 -7.54 9.75
N SER A 152 11.58 -8.52 9.34
CA SER A 152 10.14 -8.53 9.59
C SER A 152 9.81 -8.60 11.09
N VAL A 153 10.58 -9.35 11.90
CA VAL A 153 10.43 -9.33 13.37
C VAL A 153 10.69 -7.93 13.93
N GLY A 154 11.77 -7.27 13.48
CA GLY A 154 12.08 -5.90 13.88
C GLY A 154 10.95 -4.94 13.50
N PHE A 155 10.49 -4.99 12.25
CA PHE A 155 9.36 -4.19 11.75
C PHE A 155 8.13 -4.34 12.65
N GLN A 156 7.67 -5.58 12.88
CA GLN A 156 6.44 -5.84 13.61
C GLN A 156 6.56 -5.50 15.10
N PHE A 157 7.73 -5.73 15.70
CA PHE A 157 7.97 -5.37 17.10
C PHE A 157 7.84 -3.86 17.32
N TYR A 158 8.50 -3.05 16.48
CA TYR A 158 8.44 -1.60 16.57
C TYR A 158 7.07 -1.05 16.17
N GLU A 159 6.42 -1.60 15.14
CA GLU A 159 5.08 -1.20 14.70
C GLU A 159 4.05 -1.43 15.82
N ASN A 160 4.01 -2.65 16.38
CA ASN A 160 3.09 -2.99 17.46
C ASN A 160 3.30 -2.08 18.67
N GLY A 161 4.55 -1.85 19.04
CA GLY A 161 4.92 -0.98 20.13
C GLY A 161 4.45 0.46 19.91
N ALA A 162 4.77 1.04 18.75
CA ALA A 162 4.42 2.42 18.43
C ALA A 162 2.90 2.59 18.35
N TYR A 163 2.19 1.64 17.75
CA TYR A 163 0.74 1.65 17.68
C TYR A 163 0.07 1.58 19.05
N LEU A 164 0.55 0.71 19.96
CA LEU A 164 0.02 0.63 21.33
C LEU A 164 0.29 1.90 22.15
N ILE A 165 1.39 2.62 21.88
CA ILE A 165 1.66 3.94 22.47
C ILE A 165 0.67 4.97 21.90
N LYS A 166 0.52 5.03 20.58
CA LYS A 166 -0.42 5.92 19.86
C LYS A 166 -1.86 5.77 20.38
N LYS A 167 -2.28 4.54 20.70
CA LYS A 167 -3.61 4.23 21.25
C LYS A 167 -3.73 4.43 22.77
N GLY A 168 -2.67 4.82 23.46
CA GLY A 168 -2.68 5.08 24.90
C GLY A 168 -2.77 3.83 25.78
N VAL A 169 -2.42 2.66 25.23
CA VAL A 169 -2.29 1.40 25.98
C VAL A 169 -1.00 1.41 26.80
N LEU A 170 0.12 1.80 26.16
CA LEU A 170 1.40 2.03 26.84
C LEU A 170 1.49 3.50 27.25
N ARG A 171 1.33 3.77 28.56
CA ARG A 171 1.20 5.13 29.10
C ARG A 171 2.47 5.65 29.76
N GLY A 172 2.69 6.95 29.65
CA GLY A 172 3.76 7.69 30.33
C GLY A 172 4.70 8.41 29.37
N GLN A 173 5.28 9.53 29.82
CA GLN A 173 6.11 10.41 28.98
C GLN A 173 7.26 9.65 28.30
N ARG A 174 7.89 8.72 29.03
CA ARG A 174 8.98 7.88 28.52
C ARG A 174 8.62 7.08 27.27
N TRP A 175 7.35 6.68 27.12
CA TRP A 175 6.87 5.94 25.96
C TRP A 175 6.45 6.89 24.85
N ALA A 176 5.73 7.97 25.19
CA ALA A 176 5.34 9.01 24.24
C ALA A 176 6.56 9.59 23.49
N ASP A 177 7.65 9.90 24.20
CA ASP A 177 8.88 10.43 23.60
C ASP A 177 9.57 9.44 22.64
N ARG A 178 9.27 8.14 22.75
CA ARG A 178 9.86 7.07 21.92
C ARG A 178 9.03 6.76 20.69
N GLU A 179 7.74 7.08 20.69
CA GLU A 179 6.80 6.69 19.64
C GLU A 179 7.27 7.12 18.24
N PRO A 180 7.65 8.39 17.98
CA PRO A 180 8.07 8.80 16.64
C PRO A 180 9.32 8.04 16.18
N ARG A 181 10.22 7.73 17.12
CA ARG A 181 11.43 6.96 16.83
C ARG A 181 11.11 5.51 16.49
N TRP A 182 10.12 4.91 17.14
CA TRP A 182 9.72 3.53 16.90
C TRP A 182 9.04 3.38 15.53
N TRP A 183 8.19 4.33 15.13
CA TRP A 183 7.66 4.38 13.77
C TRP A 183 8.77 4.38 12.72
N VAL A 184 9.75 5.28 12.85
CA VAL A 184 10.89 5.36 11.92
C VAL A 184 11.72 4.08 11.88
N TRP A 185 12.02 3.47 13.03
CA TRP A 185 12.77 2.21 13.05
C TRP A 185 11.98 1.06 12.44
N SER A 186 10.67 0.99 12.70
CA SER A 186 9.79 0.03 12.03
C SER A 186 9.91 0.19 10.51
N SER A 187 9.75 1.40 9.97
CA SER A 187 9.86 1.67 8.54
C SER A 187 11.25 1.37 7.95
N ARG A 188 12.33 1.54 8.72
CA ARG A 188 13.68 1.15 8.29
C ARG A 188 13.85 -0.36 8.19
N PHE A 189 13.27 -1.11 9.13
CA PHE A 189 13.23 -2.58 9.03
C PHE A 189 12.40 -3.03 7.83
N TRP A 190 11.28 -2.36 7.56
CA TRP A 190 10.50 -2.60 6.35
C TRP A 190 11.30 -2.30 5.07
N MET A 191 12.03 -1.18 5.03
CA MET A 191 12.92 -0.85 3.90
C MET A 191 14.01 -1.91 3.72
N ALA A 192 14.61 -2.39 4.82
CA ALA A 192 15.58 -3.49 4.77
C ALA A 192 14.94 -4.76 4.20
N GLU A 193 13.68 -5.06 4.54
CA GLU A 193 12.93 -6.19 3.99
C GLU A 193 12.79 -6.08 2.45
N VAL A 194 12.41 -4.90 1.95
CA VAL A 194 12.25 -4.62 0.51
C VAL A 194 13.58 -4.81 -0.22
N VAL A 195 14.69 -4.34 0.36
CA VAL A 195 16.04 -4.51 -0.22
C VAL A 195 16.46 -5.98 -0.23
N LEU A 196 16.26 -6.70 0.88
CA LEU A 196 16.59 -8.12 0.98
C LEU A 196 15.78 -8.97 -0.01
N GLU A 197 14.51 -8.65 -0.20
CA GLU A 197 13.66 -9.30 -1.19
C GLU A 197 14.13 -9.01 -2.62
N MET A 198 14.53 -7.77 -2.91
CA MET A 198 15.10 -7.42 -4.22
C MET A 198 16.39 -8.22 -4.50
N LEU A 199 17.28 -8.33 -3.52
CA LEU A 199 18.49 -9.15 -3.64
C LEU A 199 18.18 -10.63 -3.87
N LYS A 200 17.16 -11.16 -3.17
CA LYS A 200 16.68 -12.54 -3.37
C LYS A 200 16.15 -12.74 -4.78
N LEU A 201 15.33 -11.81 -5.29
CA LEU A 201 14.80 -11.87 -6.66
C LEU A 201 15.92 -11.78 -7.70
N LEU A 202 16.93 -10.92 -7.50
CA LEU A 202 18.10 -10.86 -8.37
C LEU A 202 18.87 -12.18 -8.37
N ARG A 203 19.03 -12.82 -7.20
CA ARG A 203 19.67 -14.14 -7.10
C ARG A 203 18.88 -15.22 -7.82
N VAL A 204 17.55 -15.25 -7.68
CA VAL A 204 16.68 -16.19 -8.41
C VAL A 204 16.82 -16.01 -9.92
N ARG A 205 16.89 -14.75 -10.40
CA ARG A 205 17.11 -14.46 -11.82
C ARG A 205 18.48 -14.91 -12.32
N GLN A 206 19.55 -14.74 -11.51
CA GLN A 206 20.89 -15.25 -11.84
C GLN A 206 20.90 -16.78 -12.00
N LEU A 207 20.11 -17.47 -11.18
CA LEU A 207 19.92 -18.92 -11.26
C LEU A 207 18.99 -19.34 -12.42
N LYS A 208 18.61 -18.42 -13.31
CA LYS A 208 17.70 -18.64 -14.45
C LYS A 208 16.38 -19.30 -14.04
N TYR A 209 15.84 -18.88 -12.89
CA TYR A 209 14.62 -19.45 -12.34
C TYR A 209 14.73 -20.95 -12.01
N ASN A 210 15.94 -21.48 -11.78
CA ASN A 210 16.11 -22.89 -11.47
C ASN A 210 15.61 -23.21 -10.04
N GLU A 211 14.44 -23.87 -9.97
CA GLU A 211 13.76 -24.29 -8.74
C GLU A 211 14.53 -25.32 -7.92
N GLU A 212 15.45 -26.09 -8.54
CA GLU A 212 16.28 -27.09 -7.85
C GLU A 212 17.11 -26.51 -6.70
N PHE A 213 17.38 -25.20 -6.74
CA PHE A 213 18.14 -24.48 -5.73
C PHE A 213 17.25 -23.73 -4.71
N GLY A 214 15.93 -23.77 -4.88
CA GLY A 214 14.92 -23.05 -4.11
C GLY A 214 13.80 -23.93 -3.49
N ALA A 215 13.89 -25.25 -3.60
CA ALA A 215 12.98 -26.26 -3.05
C ALA A 215 11.52 -26.17 -3.55
N GLU A 216 11.26 -26.90 -4.65
CA GLU A 216 10.04 -27.66 -4.87
C GLU A 216 10.41 -29.16 -4.83
N LYS A 217 9.51 -30.01 -4.32
CA LYS A 217 9.77 -31.45 -4.19
C LYS A 217 10.07 -32.06 -5.55
N VAL A 218 11.16 -32.81 -5.63
CA VAL A 218 11.40 -33.76 -6.71
C VAL A 218 10.50 -34.96 -6.43
N ASP A 219 9.33 -35.01 -7.07
CA ASP A 219 8.70 -36.30 -7.33
C ASP A 219 9.51 -36.96 -8.46
N GLU A 220 10.01 -38.15 -8.18
CA GLU A 220 11.10 -38.81 -8.92
C GLU A 220 10.71 -39.29 -10.33
N ASP A 221 9.57 -38.86 -10.88
CA ASP A 221 8.88 -39.63 -11.92
C ASP A 221 8.19 -38.86 -13.06
N ASP A 222 8.52 -37.59 -13.36
CA ASP A 222 7.88 -36.93 -14.52
C ASP A 222 8.80 -36.14 -15.47
N LYS A 223 8.77 -36.57 -16.75
CA LYS A 223 9.51 -36.01 -17.88
C LYS A 223 8.70 -34.85 -18.49
N GLY A 224 8.79 -33.65 -17.92
CA GLY A 224 7.96 -32.53 -18.39
C GLY A 224 8.36 -31.09 -18.02
N VAL A 225 9.65 -30.76 -17.91
CA VAL A 225 10.18 -29.51 -17.30
C VAL A 225 9.86 -28.17 -18.06
N LYS A 226 9.07 -28.16 -19.15
CA LYS A 226 8.89 -26.93 -19.95
C LYS A 226 7.83 -25.95 -19.43
N VAL A 227 6.86 -26.38 -18.62
CA VAL A 227 5.74 -25.52 -18.18
C VAL A 227 6.11 -24.68 -16.95
N GLN A 228 6.84 -25.25 -15.99
CA GLN A 228 7.25 -24.59 -14.74
C GLN A 228 8.06 -23.29 -14.97
N SER A 229 8.94 -23.26 -15.97
CA SER A 229 9.77 -22.07 -16.25
C SER A 229 8.97 -20.80 -16.55
N LYS A 230 7.81 -20.90 -17.22
CA LYS A 230 7.00 -19.70 -17.55
C LYS A 230 6.19 -19.21 -16.36
N GLU A 231 5.64 -20.11 -15.57
CA GLU A 231 4.86 -19.75 -14.37
C GLU A 231 5.76 -19.13 -13.31
N LEU A 232 6.98 -19.66 -13.15
CA LEU A 232 8.02 -19.08 -12.32
C LEU A 232 8.44 -17.69 -12.74
N GLU A 233 8.65 -17.49 -14.04
CA GLU A 233 8.99 -16.18 -14.58
C GLU A 233 7.87 -15.18 -14.32
N GLN A 234 6.61 -15.58 -14.53
CA GLN A 234 5.45 -14.74 -14.23
C GLN A 234 5.37 -14.39 -12.74
N ARG A 235 5.60 -15.37 -11.86
CA ARG A 235 5.66 -15.17 -10.41
C ARG A 235 6.78 -14.21 -10.03
N TRP A 236 7.96 -14.37 -10.63
CA TRP A 236 9.10 -13.49 -10.39
C TRP A 236 8.81 -12.05 -10.78
N TRP A 237 8.21 -11.83 -11.96
CA TRP A 237 7.81 -10.48 -12.39
C TRP A 237 6.79 -9.87 -11.45
N LYS A 238 5.78 -10.64 -11.04
CA LYS A 238 4.78 -10.21 -10.07
C LYS A 238 5.42 -9.79 -8.75
N ASP A 239 6.29 -10.64 -8.20
CA ASP A 239 6.98 -10.38 -6.93
C ASP A 239 7.92 -9.16 -7.07
N LEU A 240 8.57 -8.98 -8.23
CA LEU A 240 9.38 -7.80 -8.53
C LEU A 240 8.53 -6.51 -8.53
N TYR A 241 7.38 -6.51 -9.20
CA TYR A 241 6.52 -5.32 -9.25
C TYR A 241 5.90 -5.01 -7.89
N ALA A 242 5.47 -6.04 -7.16
CA ALA A 242 4.95 -5.87 -5.80
C ALA A 242 6.03 -5.29 -4.87
N ASN A 243 7.23 -5.88 -4.86
CA ASN A 243 8.34 -5.41 -4.04
C ASN A 243 8.83 -4.02 -4.47
N GLY A 244 8.89 -3.75 -5.77
CA GLY A 244 9.26 -2.44 -6.31
C GLY A 244 8.28 -1.33 -5.92
N GLY A 245 6.97 -1.64 -5.88
CA GLY A 245 5.96 -0.70 -5.39
C GLY A 245 6.10 -0.36 -3.91
N TRP A 246 6.63 -1.27 -3.09
CA TRP A 246 6.92 -1.02 -1.67
C TRP A 246 8.17 -0.18 -1.40
N PHE A 247 9.01 0.04 -2.40
CA PHE A 247 10.24 0.80 -2.21
C PHE A 247 10.01 2.27 -1.83
N ALA A 248 9.14 2.97 -2.57
CA ALA A 248 8.89 4.39 -2.29
C ALA A 248 8.19 4.61 -0.93
N PRO A 249 7.16 3.83 -0.54
CA PRO A 249 6.57 3.94 0.78
C PRO A 249 7.55 3.64 1.92
N SER A 250 8.32 2.55 1.81
CA SER A 250 9.30 2.18 2.86
C SER A 250 10.41 3.22 3.02
N LEU A 251 10.86 3.83 1.92
CA LEU A 251 11.80 4.94 1.95
C LEU A 251 11.17 6.19 2.59
N HIS A 252 9.93 6.53 2.21
CA HIS A 252 9.27 7.73 2.70
C HIS A 252 9.15 7.77 4.22
N TYR A 253 8.68 6.68 4.82
CA TYR A 253 8.48 6.61 6.27
C TYR A 253 9.78 6.35 7.07
N SER A 254 10.93 6.14 6.40
CA SER A 254 12.23 5.96 7.07
C SER A 254 12.85 7.27 7.59
N PHE A 255 12.25 8.42 7.27
CA PHE A 255 12.67 9.75 7.71
C PHE A 255 11.89 10.23 8.94
N HIS A 256 12.56 10.94 9.85
CA HIS A 256 11.91 11.54 11.02
C HIS A 256 11.00 12.71 10.67
N ASN A 257 11.37 13.47 9.64
CA ASN A 257 10.52 14.49 9.06
C ASN A 257 10.19 14.05 7.63
N GLU A 258 8.92 13.75 7.38
CA GLU A 258 8.40 13.31 6.09
C GLU A 258 8.64 14.36 4.98
N GLU A 259 8.76 15.65 5.32
CA GLU A 259 9.08 16.72 4.36
C GLU A 259 10.49 16.58 3.75
N HIS A 260 11.40 15.90 4.46
CA HIS A 260 12.76 15.64 3.95
C HIS A 260 12.81 14.36 3.10
N SER A 261 11.70 13.63 2.99
CA SER A 261 11.60 12.48 2.11
C SER A 261 11.69 12.91 0.64
N PRO A 262 12.48 12.23 -0.20
CA PRO A 262 12.49 12.48 -1.63
C PRO A 262 11.21 11.99 -2.33
N VAL A 263 10.32 11.28 -1.61
CA VAL A 263 9.10 10.69 -2.15
C VAL A 263 7.92 11.59 -1.82
N THR A 264 7.27 12.12 -2.86
CA THR A 264 6.04 12.91 -2.71
C THR A 264 4.86 12.02 -2.34
N GLU A 265 3.84 12.60 -1.71
CA GLU A 265 2.60 11.88 -1.36
C GLU A 265 1.91 11.25 -2.59
N ALA A 266 1.99 11.90 -3.75
CA ALA A 266 1.48 11.35 -5.01
C ALA A 266 2.23 10.07 -5.41
N TRP A 267 3.56 10.06 -5.27
CA TRP A 267 4.37 8.87 -5.53
C TRP A 267 4.14 7.78 -4.48
N LEU A 268 3.96 8.15 -3.22
CA LEU A 268 3.60 7.25 -2.13
C LEU A 268 2.31 6.50 -2.45
N GLY A 269 1.25 7.24 -2.81
CA GLY A 269 -0.04 6.66 -3.22
C GLY A 269 0.10 5.78 -4.47
N LEU A 270 0.71 6.29 -5.55
CA LEU A 270 0.81 5.57 -6.81
C LEU A 270 1.60 4.25 -6.67
N SER A 271 2.74 4.30 -5.99
CA SER A 271 3.61 3.13 -5.80
C SER A 271 2.97 2.07 -4.91
N GLY A 272 2.27 2.47 -3.83
CA GLY A 272 1.59 1.54 -2.92
C GLY A 272 0.30 0.92 -3.50
N VAL A 273 -0.34 1.56 -4.49
CA VAL A 273 -1.47 0.94 -5.23
C VAL A 273 -1.03 -0.31 -6.00
N ILE A 274 0.21 -0.35 -6.52
CA ILE A 274 0.71 -1.48 -7.33
C ILE A 274 0.67 -2.81 -6.54
N PRO A 275 1.34 -2.96 -5.38
CA PRO A 275 1.29 -4.19 -4.62
C PRO A 275 -0.10 -4.48 -4.09
N GLY A 276 -0.87 -3.45 -3.70
CA GLY A 276 -2.28 -3.62 -3.30
C GLY A 276 -3.13 -4.24 -4.40
N ALA A 277 -3.06 -3.69 -5.62
CA ALA A 277 -3.83 -4.16 -6.77
C ALA A 277 -3.39 -5.57 -7.22
N ILE A 278 -2.10 -5.88 -7.14
CA ILE A 278 -1.59 -7.24 -7.37
C ILE A 278 -2.23 -8.20 -6.35
N ALA A 279 -2.10 -7.92 -5.05
CA ALA A 279 -2.65 -8.77 -3.99
C ALA A 279 -4.18 -8.90 -4.10
N LEU A 280 -4.89 -7.82 -4.43
CA LEU A 280 -6.33 -7.80 -4.59
C LEU A 280 -6.78 -8.67 -5.77
N ARG A 281 -6.06 -8.60 -6.89
CA ARG A 281 -6.33 -9.44 -8.06
C ARG A 281 -6.12 -10.93 -7.75
N GLU A 282 -5.12 -11.25 -6.95
CA GLU A 282 -4.86 -12.64 -6.53
C GLU A 282 -5.92 -13.16 -5.58
N ALA A 283 -6.26 -12.37 -4.56
CA ALA A 283 -7.34 -12.71 -3.63
C ALA A 283 -8.67 -12.86 -4.37
N TRP A 284 -8.99 -11.97 -5.30
CA TRP A 284 -10.19 -12.05 -6.14
C TRP A 284 -10.23 -13.32 -6.98
N ARG A 285 -9.10 -13.75 -7.55
CA ARG A 285 -9.04 -15.01 -8.31
C ARG A 285 -9.19 -16.23 -7.41
N ALA A 286 -8.63 -16.18 -6.20
CA ALA A 286 -8.70 -17.28 -5.24
C ALA A 286 -10.12 -17.46 -4.65
N THR A 287 -10.94 -16.41 -4.65
CA THR A 287 -12.32 -16.44 -4.12
C THR A 287 -13.42 -16.52 -5.17
N ALA A 288 -13.05 -16.59 -6.46
CA ALA A 288 -13.98 -16.60 -7.59
C ALA A 288 -14.85 -17.85 -7.62
#